data_AF-A0A1Q7VRN1-F1
#
_entry.id   AF-A0A1Q7VRN1-F1
#
_cell.length_a   1.000
_cell.length_b   1.000
_cell.length_c   1.000
_cell.angle_alpha   90.00
_cell.angle_beta   90.00
_cell.angle_gamma   90.00
#
_symmetry.space_group_name_H-M   'P 1'
#
loop_
_entity.id
_entity.type
_entity.pdbx_description
1 polymer ?
#
loop_
_entity_poly.entity_id
_entity_poly.type
_entity_poly.pdbx_seq_one_letter_code
_entity_poly.pdbx_strand_id
1 'polypeptide(L)'
;MSETPISRDMTVARLKRAITAGDRIEIFDTVDRSTTKVLDSALNTERHPVWVRRDADDVLPTVFGTSLKNYRAEADTVLHLLATGAFHDSASFDRMWLRPVSRLFKMRKAPPNVYHDALEKLRHYPALLAVFTVGVAAVLAGREELLAQLMIDPIRPNPLGDNDPPPSAAVCLSPVDILEEAVLAHPAAGLQGKGWFPQSHQVRTDIREPLRDIEPDDDVFQEACSRFELLASMLAIDAGAGAPLGCRYPWLGEYVQDRSWQTQHGLAARIGQEITENWPLIQGGAFGGLTRRAHAALATVSRWNRYNSFKQ
;
A
#
# COMPACT_ATOMS: atom_id res chain seq x y z
N MET A 1 31.52 -20.44 3.57
CA MET A 1 31.50 -19.78 4.89
C MET A 1 30.12 -19.18 5.06
N SER A 2 29.37 -19.56 6.09
CA SER A 2 28.03 -19.03 6.35
C SER A 2 28.18 -17.67 7.02
N GLU A 3 27.89 -16.58 6.31
CA GLU A 3 27.77 -15.26 6.93
C GLU A 3 26.61 -15.28 7.93
N THR A 4 26.86 -14.84 9.17
CA THR A 4 25.83 -14.67 10.18
C THR A 4 24.80 -13.66 9.68
N PRO A 5 23.48 -13.93 9.76
CA PRO A 5 22.47 -12.99 9.34
C PRO A 5 22.59 -11.68 10.13
N ILE A 6 22.81 -10.56 9.44
CA ILE A 6 22.74 -9.23 10.05
C ILE A 6 21.30 -9.02 10.53
N SER A 7 21.12 -8.54 11.76
CA SER A 7 19.79 -8.27 12.30
C SER A 7 19.11 -7.11 11.56
N ARG A 8 17.77 -7.08 11.63
CA ARG A 8 16.96 -5.98 11.11
C ARG A 8 17.45 -4.62 11.64
N ASP A 9 17.62 -4.51 12.95
CA ASP A 9 17.97 -3.25 13.61
C ASP A 9 19.36 -2.74 13.19
N MET A 10 20.32 -3.66 13.00
CA MET A 10 21.63 -3.32 12.45
C MET A 10 21.52 -2.82 11.00
N THR A 11 20.63 -3.42 10.20
CA THR A 11 20.39 -3.03 8.81
C THR A 11 19.75 -1.63 8.75
N VAL A 12 18.78 -1.34 9.62
CA VAL A 12 18.15 -0.02 9.74
C VAL A 12 19.16 1.03 10.21
N ALA A 13 19.98 0.74 11.21
CA ALA A 13 21.03 1.64 11.69
C ALA A 13 22.10 1.93 10.62
N ARG A 14 22.42 0.93 9.78
CA ARG A 14 23.30 1.11 8.62
C ARG A 14 22.65 2.02 7.57
N LEU A 15 21.37 1.81 7.25
CA LEU A 15 20.62 2.67 6.33
C LEU A 15 20.57 4.12 6.81
N LYS A 16 20.24 4.37 8.09
CA LYS A 16 20.20 5.73 8.67
C LYS A 16 21.52 6.46 8.47
N ARG A 17 22.66 5.79 8.76
CA ARG A 17 24.00 6.35 8.52
C ARG A 17 24.26 6.63 7.05
N ALA A 18 23.86 5.71 6.15
CA ALA A 18 24.04 5.88 4.72
C ALA A 18 23.23 7.07 4.16
N ILE A 19 22.00 7.28 4.65
CA ILE A 19 21.17 8.45 4.31
C ILE A 19 21.87 9.73 4.76
N THR A 20 22.33 9.82 6.01
CA THR A 20 23.06 11.00 6.51
C THR A 20 24.34 11.27 5.72
N ALA A 21 25.06 10.22 5.32
CA ALA A 21 26.28 10.33 4.53
C ALA A 21 26.03 10.59 3.03
N GLY A 22 24.80 10.43 2.54
CA GLY A 22 24.47 10.51 1.12
C GLY A 22 25.03 9.36 0.28
N ASP A 23 25.30 8.20 0.89
CA ASP A 23 25.87 7.04 0.19
C ASP A 23 24.81 6.29 -0.62
N ARG A 24 24.65 6.74 -1.87
CA ARG A 24 23.69 6.20 -2.83
C ARG A 24 23.84 4.70 -3.08
N ILE A 25 25.06 4.18 -3.08
CA ILE A 25 25.33 2.78 -3.40
C ILE A 25 24.89 1.92 -2.22
N GLU A 26 25.28 2.31 -1.01
CA GLU A 26 24.93 1.59 0.21
C GLU A 26 23.42 1.55 0.47
N ILE A 27 22.72 2.67 0.26
CA ILE A 27 21.26 2.74 0.33
C ILE A 27 20.64 1.77 -0.67
N PHE A 28 21.06 1.86 -1.93
CA PHE A 28 20.55 1.02 -3.00
C PHE A 28 20.75 -0.46 -2.70
N ASP A 29 21.97 -0.89 -2.38
CA ASP A 29 22.31 -2.29 -2.14
C ASP A 29 21.57 -2.86 -0.93
N THR A 30 21.44 -2.09 0.15
CA THR A 30 20.74 -2.53 1.37
C THR A 30 19.25 -2.77 1.12
N VAL A 31 18.60 -1.83 0.44
CA VAL A 31 17.17 -1.91 0.13
C VAL A 31 16.91 -2.97 -0.95
N ASP A 32 17.74 -3.02 -2.00
CA ASP A 32 17.62 -3.98 -3.10
C ASP A 32 17.79 -5.43 -2.62
N ARG A 33 18.80 -5.68 -1.79
CA ARG A 33 19.04 -7.01 -1.20
C ARG A 33 17.84 -7.47 -0.36
N SER A 34 17.29 -6.58 0.45
CA SER A 34 16.12 -6.89 1.29
C SER A 34 14.88 -7.15 0.44
N THR A 35 14.68 -6.35 -0.62
CA THR A 35 13.58 -6.54 -1.58
C THR A 35 13.71 -7.88 -2.31
N THR A 36 14.91 -8.25 -2.75
CA THR A 36 15.17 -9.51 -3.46
C THR A 36 14.83 -10.72 -2.58
N LYS A 37 15.17 -10.69 -1.29
CA LYS A 37 14.80 -11.77 -0.35
C LYS A 37 13.27 -11.97 -0.25
N VAL A 38 12.50 -10.88 -0.22
CA VAL A 38 11.04 -10.95 -0.20
C VAL A 38 10.52 -11.57 -1.50
N LEU A 39 11.03 -11.13 -2.64
CA LEU A 39 10.63 -11.67 -3.95
C LEU A 39 10.93 -13.18 -4.05
N ASP A 40 12.13 -13.59 -3.64
CA ASP A 40 12.54 -15.00 -3.72
C ASP A 40 11.67 -15.89 -2.82
N SER A 41 11.32 -15.41 -1.62
CA SER A 41 10.45 -16.18 -0.72
C SER A 41 9.01 -16.21 -1.23
N ALA A 42 8.48 -15.08 -1.67
CA ALA A 42 7.11 -14.94 -2.16
C ALA A 42 6.83 -15.67 -3.48
N LEU A 43 7.87 -15.98 -4.26
CA LEU A 43 7.75 -16.81 -5.46
C LEU A 43 7.82 -18.33 -5.18
N ASN A 44 8.13 -18.73 -3.94
CA ASN A 44 8.14 -20.13 -3.55
C ASN A 44 6.71 -20.65 -3.35
N THR A 45 6.21 -21.42 -4.32
CA THR A 45 4.84 -21.96 -4.31
C THR A 45 4.59 -23.04 -3.25
N GLU A 46 5.64 -23.62 -2.67
CA GLU A 46 5.48 -24.56 -1.53
C GLU A 46 5.18 -23.78 -0.24
N ARG A 47 5.79 -22.61 -0.07
CA ARG A 47 5.54 -21.71 1.07
C ARG A 47 4.27 -20.88 0.90
N HIS A 48 4.00 -20.48 -0.34
CA HIS A 48 2.89 -19.63 -0.73
C HIS A 48 2.07 -20.32 -1.83
N PRO A 49 1.27 -21.33 -1.46
CA PRO A 49 0.42 -22.01 -2.43
C PRO A 49 -0.59 -21.03 -3.03
N VAL A 50 -0.71 -21.07 -4.35
CA VAL A 50 -1.65 -20.24 -5.12
C VAL A 50 -2.92 -21.00 -5.51
N TRP A 51 -3.04 -22.25 -5.05
CA TRP A 51 -4.16 -23.13 -5.34
C TRP A 51 -4.47 -24.01 -4.14
N VAL A 52 -5.77 -24.28 -3.95
CA VAL A 52 -6.31 -25.24 -2.99
C VAL A 52 -7.40 -26.05 -3.68
N ARG A 53 -7.63 -27.29 -3.23
CA ARG A 53 -8.66 -28.15 -3.81
C ARG A 53 -10.06 -27.58 -3.50
N ARG A 54 -10.92 -27.56 -4.52
CA ARG A 54 -12.22 -26.85 -4.50
C ARG A 54 -13.24 -27.42 -3.51
N ASP A 55 -13.08 -28.66 -3.09
CA ASP A 55 -13.98 -29.36 -2.16
C ASP A 55 -13.53 -29.23 -0.69
N ALA A 56 -12.53 -28.39 -0.42
CA ALA A 56 -11.98 -28.17 0.91
C ALA A 56 -12.22 -26.72 1.36
N ASP A 57 -13.49 -26.33 1.46
CA ASP A 57 -13.90 -24.95 1.81
C ASP A 57 -13.28 -24.45 3.13
N ASP A 58 -13.00 -25.35 4.09
CA ASP A 58 -12.34 -25.00 5.35
C ASP A 58 -10.81 -24.76 5.23
N VAL A 59 -10.19 -25.19 4.13
CA VAL A 59 -8.73 -25.09 3.92
C VAL A 59 -8.33 -23.72 3.40
N LEU A 60 -9.14 -23.10 2.52
CA LEU A 60 -8.82 -21.81 1.93
C LEU A 60 -8.55 -20.72 2.98
N PRO A 61 -9.41 -20.50 4.01
CA PRO A 61 -9.15 -19.45 4.99
C PRO A 61 -7.88 -19.69 5.80
N THR A 62 -7.59 -20.95 6.14
CA THR A 62 -6.38 -21.33 6.87
C THR A 62 -5.14 -21.04 6.02
N VAL A 63 -5.12 -21.49 4.77
CA VAL A 63 -4.00 -21.27 3.84
C VAL A 63 -3.80 -19.77 3.59
N PHE A 64 -4.88 -19.03 3.35
CA PHE A 64 -4.84 -17.59 3.15
C PHE A 64 -4.26 -16.87 4.37
N GLY A 65 -4.75 -17.18 5.58
CA GLY A 65 -4.26 -16.59 6.83
C GLY A 65 -2.79 -16.90 7.09
N THR A 66 -2.34 -18.12 6.81
CA THR A 66 -0.91 -18.50 6.89
C THR A 66 -0.06 -17.74 5.87
N SER A 67 -0.48 -17.69 4.60
CA SER A 67 0.25 -16.95 3.56
C SER A 67 0.34 -15.45 3.88
N LEU A 68 -0.75 -14.84 4.37
CA LEU A 68 -0.77 -13.44 4.78
C LEU A 68 0.30 -13.16 5.86
N LYS A 69 0.32 -13.97 6.93
CA LYS A 69 1.30 -13.86 8.02
C LYS A 69 2.73 -14.06 7.53
N ASN A 70 2.95 -15.03 6.65
CA ASN A 70 4.26 -15.31 6.07
C ASN A 70 4.73 -14.13 5.20
N TYR A 71 3.89 -13.61 4.30
CA TYR A 71 4.23 -12.43 3.50
C TYR A 71 4.59 -11.23 4.37
N ARG A 72 3.84 -11.00 5.46
CA ARG A 72 4.15 -9.92 6.38
C ARG A 72 5.48 -10.13 7.10
N ALA A 73 5.73 -11.32 7.63
CA ALA A 73 6.99 -11.64 8.32
C ALA A 73 8.20 -11.52 7.39
N GLU A 74 8.07 -12.00 6.15
CA GLU A 74 9.12 -11.93 5.13
C GLU A 74 9.41 -10.49 4.70
N ALA A 75 8.38 -9.64 4.61
CA ALA A 75 8.52 -8.24 4.26
C ALA A 75 9.08 -7.37 5.40
N ASP A 76 9.19 -7.87 6.64
CA ASP A 76 9.44 -7.03 7.82
C ASP A 76 10.66 -6.10 7.69
N THR A 77 11.80 -6.65 7.25
CA THR A 77 13.02 -5.85 7.11
C THR A 77 12.88 -4.78 6.03
N VAL A 78 12.30 -5.10 4.86
CA VAL A 78 12.16 -4.10 3.79
C VAL A 78 11.16 -3.00 4.18
N LEU A 79 10.11 -3.32 4.95
CA LEU A 79 9.16 -2.31 5.42
C LEU A 79 9.83 -1.31 6.38
N HIS A 80 10.66 -1.76 7.33
CA HIS A 80 11.39 -0.85 8.21
C HIS A 80 12.37 0.06 7.44
N LEU A 81 13.04 -0.49 6.42
CA LEU A 81 13.93 0.29 5.56
C LEU A 81 13.17 1.32 4.74
N LEU A 82 12.02 0.94 4.17
CA LEU A 82 11.15 1.84 3.41
C LEU A 82 10.55 2.94 4.28
N ALA A 83 10.08 2.60 5.48
CA ALA A 83 9.57 3.57 6.45
C ALA A 83 10.65 4.61 6.79
N THR A 84 11.85 4.13 7.16
CA THR A 84 13.00 4.96 7.53
C THR A 84 13.42 5.87 6.37
N GLY A 85 13.53 5.30 5.16
CA GLY A 85 13.95 6.03 3.97
C GLY A 85 12.95 7.09 3.55
N ALA A 86 11.67 6.73 3.45
CA ALA A 86 10.62 7.66 3.05
C ALA A 86 10.46 8.83 4.04
N PHE A 87 10.62 8.57 5.34
CA PHE A 87 10.48 9.59 6.37
C PHE A 87 11.70 10.53 6.47
N HIS A 88 12.92 9.99 6.44
CA HIS A 88 14.14 10.80 6.69
C HIS A 88 14.82 11.38 5.45
N ASP A 89 14.49 10.91 4.24
CA ASP A 89 15.09 11.46 3.01
C ASP A 89 14.54 12.84 2.66
N SER A 90 15.41 13.72 2.18
CA SER A 90 15.11 15.07 1.71
C SER A 90 14.75 15.12 0.22
N ALA A 91 14.05 14.08 -0.27
CA ALA A 91 13.71 13.86 -1.70
C ALA A 91 14.89 13.58 -2.63
N SER A 92 16.09 13.36 -2.08
CA SER A 92 17.28 13.08 -2.90
C SER A 92 17.31 11.64 -3.44
N PHE A 93 16.54 10.75 -2.83
CA PHE A 93 16.58 9.31 -3.09
C PHE A 93 15.19 8.72 -3.38
N ASP A 94 14.19 9.51 -3.77
CA ASP A 94 12.81 9.04 -4.01
C ASP A 94 12.71 7.79 -4.88
N ARG A 95 13.46 7.77 -5.98
CA ARG A 95 13.51 6.60 -6.88
C ARG A 95 13.98 5.32 -6.18
N MET A 96 14.80 5.42 -5.12
CA MET A 96 15.27 4.28 -4.34
C MET A 96 14.17 3.71 -3.44
N TRP A 97 13.21 4.52 -2.99
CA TRP A 97 12.06 4.07 -2.19
C TRP A 97 10.92 3.54 -3.08
N LEU A 98 10.74 4.15 -4.26
CA LEU A 98 9.73 3.72 -5.24
C LEU A 98 10.10 2.42 -5.95
N ARG A 99 11.39 2.17 -6.21
CA ARG A 99 11.85 0.98 -6.95
C ARG A 99 11.50 -0.35 -6.26
N PRO A 100 11.69 -0.53 -4.95
CA PRO A 100 11.25 -1.73 -4.21
C PRO A 100 9.76 -1.99 -4.37
N VAL A 101 8.93 -0.97 -4.18
CA VAL A 101 7.47 -1.06 -4.37
C VAL A 101 7.18 -1.54 -5.79
N SER A 102 7.85 -0.96 -6.78
CA SER A 102 7.68 -1.38 -8.17
C SER A 102 8.08 -2.83 -8.43
N ARG A 103 9.20 -3.28 -7.85
CA ARG A 103 9.65 -4.66 -7.97
C ARG A 103 8.69 -5.65 -7.31
N LEU A 104 8.25 -5.37 -6.08
CA LEU A 104 7.26 -6.17 -5.36
C LEU A 104 5.95 -6.21 -6.12
N PHE A 105 5.50 -5.08 -6.67
CA PHE A 105 4.30 -5.03 -7.47
C PHE A 105 4.44 -5.87 -8.74
N LYS A 106 5.59 -5.89 -9.42
CA LYS A 106 5.85 -6.70 -10.64
C LYS A 106 6.02 -8.20 -10.38
N MET A 107 6.02 -8.64 -9.12
CA MET A 107 6.28 -10.03 -8.76
C MET A 107 5.27 -11.02 -9.38
N ARG A 108 3.99 -10.67 -9.40
CA ARG A 108 2.95 -11.48 -10.06
C ARG A 108 3.12 -11.42 -11.58
N LYS A 109 3.71 -12.46 -12.17
CA LYS A 109 3.72 -12.67 -13.63
C LYS A 109 2.33 -13.11 -14.13
N ALA A 110 2.24 -13.66 -15.34
CA ALA A 110 1.05 -14.36 -15.78
C ALA A 110 0.67 -15.43 -14.73
N PRO A 111 -0.62 -15.55 -14.37
CA PRO A 111 -1.06 -16.56 -13.41
C PRO A 111 -0.77 -17.96 -13.96
N PRO A 112 -0.53 -18.96 -13.09
CA PRO A 112 -0.40 -20.34 -13.55
C PRO A 112 -1.72 -20.82 -14.15
N ASN A 113 -1.70 -21.96 -14.87
CA ASN A 113 -2.91 -22.51 -15.50
C ASN A 113 -4.02 -22.86 -14.50
N VAL A 114 -3.66 -23.09 -13.22
CA VAL A 114 -4.58 -23.48 -12.16
C VAL A 114 -4.23 -22.67 -10.91
N TYR A 115 -5.16 -21.85 -10.43
CA TYR A 115 -5.02 -21.03 -9.23
C TYR A 115 -6.38 -20.74 -8.58
N HIS A 116 -6.33 -20.29 -7.33
CA HIS A 116 -7.45 -19.68 -6.63
C HIS A 116 -7.27 -18.16 -6.64
N ASP A 117 -8.28 -17.41 -7.09
CA ASP A 117 -8.17 -15.96 -7.32
C ASP A 117 -7.73 -15.18 -6.07
N ALA A 118 -8.31 -15.47 -4.90
CA ALA A 118 -7.92 -14.83 -3.64
C ALA A 118 -6.44 -15.06 -3.28
N LEU A 119 -5.90 -16.27 -3.46
CA LEU A 119 -4.49 -16.57 -3.15
C LEU A 119 -3.55 -15.94 -4.16
N GLU A 120 -3.96 -15.89 -5.43
CA GLU A 120 -3.18 -15.24 -6.49
C GLU A 120 -3.14 -13.71 -6.31
N LYS A 121 -4.25 -13.08 -5.90
CA LYS A 121 -4.31 -11.66 -5.50
C LYS A 121 -3.46 -11.38 -4.27
N LEU A 122 -3.49 -12.26 -3.27
CA LEU A 122 -2.71 -12.13 -2.02
C LEU A 122 -1.20 -12.04 -2.25
N ARG A 123 -0.68 -12.52 -3.38
CA ARG A 123 0.74 -12.33 -3.75
C ARG A 123 1.13 -10.86 -3.88
N HIS A 124 0.19 -9.95 -4.09
CA HIS A 124 0.45 -8.50 -4.06
C HIS A 124 0.57 -7.93 -2.65
N TYR A 125 0.32 -8.72 -1.60
CA TYR A 125 0.32 -8.23 -0.23
C TYR A 125 1.63 -7.57 0.21
N PRO A 126 2.83 -8.09 -0.10
CA PRO A 126 4.07 -7.37 0.18
C PRO A 126 4.15 -5.99 -0.49
N ALA A 127 3.61 -5.86 -1.71
CA ALA A 127 3.57 -4.57 -2.42
C ALA A 127 2.54 -3.62 -1.80
N LEU A 128 1.39 -4.14 -1.37
CA LEU A 128 0.38 -3.37 -0.62
C LEU A 128 0.97 -2.81 0.67
N LEU A 129 1.62 -3.65 1.47
CA LEU A 129 2.29 -3.26 2.70
C LEU A 129 3.35 -2.18 2.42
N ALA A 130 4.16 -2.36 1.37
CA ALA A 130 5.18 -1.39 1.00
C ALA A 130 4.58 -0.03 0.59
N VAL A 131 3.47 0.00 -0.16
CA VAL A 131 2.77 1.24 -0.51
C VAL A 131 2.21 1.92 0.74
N PHE A 132 1.54 1.19 1.63
CA PHE A 132 1.03 1.75 2.89
C PHE A 132 2.16 2.28 3.77
N THR A 133 3.25 1.53 3.93
CA THR A 133 4.38 1.95 4.74
C THR A 133 5.05 3.22 4.19
N VAL A 134 5.34 3.28 2.88
CA VAL A 134 5.92 4.48 2.26
C VAL A 134 4.93 5.65 2.29
N GLY A 135 3.65 5.39 2.00
CA GLY A 135 2.61 6.41 1.96
C GLY A 135 2.34 7.05 3.32
N VAL A 136 2.23 6.26 4.38
CA VAL A 136 2.05 6.77 5.75
C VAL A 136 3.31 7.48 6.24
N ALA A 137 4.51 6.94 5.98
CA ALA A 137 5.77 7.63 6.28
C ALA A 137 5.89 8.98 5.55
N ALA A 138 5.47 9.04 4.28
CA ALA A 138 5.46 10.28 3.50
C ALA A 138 4.47 11.30 4.06
N VAL A 139 3.28 10.87 4.50
CA VAL A 139 2.31 11.75 5.17
C VAL A 139 2.90 12.30 6.48
N LEU A 140 3.50 11.45 7.31
CA LEU A 140 4.15 11.86 8.56
C LEU A 140 5.30 12.86 8.32
N ALA A 141 6.03 12.71 7.21
CA ALA A 141 7.10 13.62 6.82
C ALA A 141 6.63 14.86 6.04
N GLY A 142 5.33 14.99 5.73
CA GLY A 142 4.79 16.08 4.92
C GLY A 142 5.23 16.06 3.44
N ARG A 143 5.56 14.87 2.91
CA ARG A 143 6.16 14.65 1.57
C ARG A 143 5.15 14.09 0.58
N GLU A 144 4.05 14.79 0.36
CA GLU A 144 2.97 14.24 -0.48
C GLU A 144 3.31 14.19 -1.97
N GLU A 145 4.36 14.88 -2.44
CA GLU A 145 4.92 14.67 -3.79
C GLU A 145 5.37 13.22 -3.99
N LEU A 146 6.01 12.62 -2.97
CA LEU A 146 6.42 11.22 -3.00
C LEU A 146 5.21 10.30 -3.08
N LEU A 147 4.12 10.66 -2.39
CA LEU A 147 2.85 9.93 -2.46
C LEU A 147 2.25 9.97 -3.88
N ALA A 148 2.27 11.13 -4.56
CA ALA A 148 1.83 11.24 -5.95
C ALA A 148 2.62 10.29 -6.85
N GLN A 149 3.96 10.33 -6.76
CA GLN A 149 4.84 9.47 -7.55
C GLN A 149 4.58 7.98 -7.25
N LEU A 150 4.51 7.61 -5.97
CA LEU A 150 4.24 6.24 -5.51
C LEU A 150 2.95 5.66 -6.11
N MET A 151 1.91 6.48 -6.20
CA MET A 151 0.56 6.02 -6.52
C MET A 151 0.23 6.11 -8.00
N ILE A 152 0.88 7.01 -8.74
CA ILE A 152 0.54 7.34 -10.13
C ILE A 152 1.60 6.83 -11.11
N ASP A 153 2.87 6.82 -10.72
CA ASP A 153 3.91 6.38 -11.65
C ASP A 153 3.62 4.94 -12.09
N PRO A 154 3.72 4.67 -13.41
CA PRO A 154 3.32 3.40 -13.95
C PRO A 154 4.24 2.28 -13.48
N ILE A 155 3.63 1.28 -12.85
CA ILE A 155 4.39 0.22 -12.18
C ILE A 155 4.52 -1.04 -13.02
N ARG A 156 3.76 -1.23 -14.11
CA ARG A 156 3.89 -2.41 -15.00
C ARG A 156 3.59 -2.09 -16.45
N PRO A 157 4.37 -2.53 -17.44
CA PRO A 157 3.88 -2.60 -18.82
C PRO A 157 2.58 -3.43 -18.89
N ASN A 158 1.61 -2.99 -19.68
CA ASN A 158 0.30 -3.65 -19.79
C ASN A 158 0.46 -5.06 -20.41
N PRO A 159 0.06 -6.14 -19.71
CA PRO A 159 0.17 -7.50 -20.26
C PRO A 159 -0.83 -7.78 -21.41
N LEU A 160 -1.84 -6.93 -21.60
CA LEU A 160 -2.88 -7.08 -22.63
C LEU A 160 -2.59 -6.32 -23.94
N GLY A 161 -1.45 -5.59 -24.04
CA GLY A 161 -0.99 -4.92 -25.26
C GLY A 161 -0.57 -3.44 -25.06
N ASP A 162 0.12 -2.88 -26.06
CA ASP A 162 0.74 -1.54 -26.00
C ASP A 162 -0.24 -0.34 -25.97
N ASN A 163 -1.54 -0.57 -26.16
CA ASN A 163 -2.50 0.53 -26.37
C ASN A 163 -3.21 1.02 -25.09
N ASP A 164 -3.29 0.22 -24.01
CA ASP A 164 -3.81 0.75 -22.73
C ASP A 164 -2.67 1.17 -21.82
N PRO A 165 -2.81 2.33 -21.14
CA PRO A 165 -1.79 2.79 -20.24
C PRO A 165 -1.57 1.76 -19.12
N PRO A 166 -0.30 1.53 -18.74
CA PRO A 166 0.05 0.68 -17.61
C PRO A 166 -0.70 1.12 -16.35
N PRO A 167 -1.37 0.19 -15.63
CA PRO A 167 -2.17 0.59 -14.48
C PRO A 167 -1.27 0.99 -13.31
N SER A 168 -1.69 1.99 -12.55
CA SER A 168 -0.94 2.55 -11.43
C SER A 168 -1.16 1.78 -10.13
N ALA A 169 -0.32 2.01 -9.11
CA ALA A 169 -0.53 1.46 -7.77
C ALA A 169 -1.92 1.84 -7.22
N ALA A 170 -2.34 3.09 -7.42
CA ALA A 170 -3.63 3.57 -6.93
C ALA A 170 -4.81 2.70 -7.38
N VAL A 171 -4.74 2.14 -8.58
CA VAL A 171 -5.82 1.29 -9.12
C VAL A 171 -5.64 -0.17 -8.74
N CYS A 172 -4.40 -0.68 -8.74
CA CYS A 172 -4.16 -2.13 -8.63
C CYS A 172 -3.85 -2.64 -7.22
N LEU A 173 -3.49 -1.74 -6.29
CA LEU A 173 -3.11 -2.11 -4.93
C LEU A 173 -4.18 -1.70 -3.91
N SER A 174 -5.45 -1.64 -4.30
CA SER A 174 -6.51 -1.37 -3.34
C SER A 174 -6.61 -2.50 -2.32
N PRO A 175 -6.73 -2.21 -1.00
CA PRO A 175 -6.91 -3.25 0.02
C PRO A 175 -8.08 -4.19 -0.29
N VAL A 176 -9.19 -3.66 -0.82
CA VAL A 176 -10.38 -4.47 -1.15
C VAL A 176 -10.16 -5.41 -2.33
N ASP A 177 -9.22 -5.11 -3.23
CA ASP A 177 -8.91 -5.96 -4.38
C ASP A 177 -7.93 -7.08 -4.03
N ILE A 178 -7.08 -6.86 -3.03
CA ILE A 178 -6.03 -7.80 -2.60
C ILE A 178 -6.54 -8.71 -1.48
N LEU A 179 -7.29 -8.14 -0.54
CA LEU A 179 -7.75 -8.84 0.64
C LEU A 179 -9.23 -9.16 0.51
N GLU A 180 -9.52 -10.45 0.32
CA GLU A 180 -10.87 -10.98 0.21
C GLU A 180 -11.59 -10.89 1.57
N GLU A 181 -12.64 -10.06 1.65
CA GLU A 181 -13.34 -9.75 2.90
C GLU A 181 -13.89 -10.99 3.60
N ALA A 182 -14.54 -11.86 2.82
CA ALA A 182 -15.13 -13.10 3.33
C ALA A 182 -14.09 -14.03 3.95
N VAL A 183 -12.85 -14.00 3.42
CA VAL A 183 -11.75 -14.81 3.93
C VAL A 183 -11.16 -14.19 5.19
N LEU A 184 -11.02 -12.86 5.24
CA LEU A 184 -10.57 -12.14 6.44
C LEU A 184 -11.54 -12.32 7.62
N ALA A 185 -12.85 -12.30 7.34
CA ALA A 185 -13.88 -12.43 8.36
C ALA A 185 -14.00 -13.87 8.92
N HIS A 186 -13.38 -14.85 8.25
CA HIS A 186 -13.47 -16.25 8.65
C HIS A 186 -12.57 -16.55 9.87
N PRO A 187 -13.10 -17.14 10.97
CA PRO A 187 -12.31 -17.41 12.17
C PRO A 187 -11.04 -18.24 11.93
N ALA A 188 -11.10 -19.19 11.00
CA ALA A 188 -9.96 -20.05 10.66
C ALA A 188 -8.79 -19.31 9.98
N ALA A 189 -9.02 -18.10 9.46
CA ALA A 189 -7.91 -17.25 8.99
C ALA A 189 -7.04 -16.76 10.16
N GLY A 190 -7.59 -16.72 11.38
CA GLY A 190 -6.88 -16.28 12.59
C GLY A 190 -6.38 -14.84 12.48
N LEU A 191 -7.19 -13.99 11.85
CA LEU A 191 -6.91 -12.58 11.57
C LEU A 191 -7.73 -11.67 12.45
N GLN A 192 -7.22 -10.45 12.66
CA GLN A 192 -7.91 -9.42 13.42
C GLN A 192 -8.73 -8.61 12.41
N GLY A 193 -10.00 -8.96 12.24
CA GLY A 193 -10.88 -8.34 11.24
C GLY A 193 -12.30 -8.11 11.75
N LYS A 194 -12.45 -7.79 13.04
CA LYS A 194 -13.77 -7.48 13.62
C LYS A 194 -14.06 -5.99 13.47
N GLY A 195 -14.88 -5.61 12.48
CA GLY A 195 -15.30 -4.22 12.31
C GLY A 195 -15.63 -3.86 10.87
N TRP A 196 -15.97 -2.60 10.63
CA TRP A 196 -16.15 -2.07 9.29
C TRP A 196 -14.76 -1.87 8.65
N PHE A 197 -14.57 -2.23 7.38
CA PHE A 197 -13.28 -2.14 6.66
C PHE A 197 -12.15 -3.05 7.21
N PRO A 198 -12.35 -4.37 7.33
CA PRO A 198 -11.35 -5.29 7.88
C PRO A 198 -10.03 -5.31 7.09
N GLN A 199 -10.05 -5.03 5.78
CA GLN A 199 -8.86 -4.95 4.94
C GLN A 199 -7.93 -3.80 5.36
N SER A 200 -8.50 -2.61 5.57
CA SER A 200 -7.77 -1.43 6.05
C SER A 200 -7.17 -1.70 7.43
N HIS A 201 -7.96 -2.26 8.34
CA HIS A 201 -7.50 -2.60 9.68
C HIS A 201 -6.35 -3.60 9.69
N GLN A 202 -6.43 -4.65 8.87
CA GLN A 202 -5.37 -5.64 8.76
C GLN A 202 -4.06 -5.01 8.26
N VAL A 203 -4.13 -4.18 7.22
CA VAL A 203 -2.93 -3.52 6.67
C VAL A 203 -2.33 -2.55 7.69
N ARG A 204 -3.15 -1.70 8.34
CA ARG A 204 -2.72 -0.76 9.39
C ARG A 204 -2.01 -1.48 10.54
N THR A 205 -2.60 -2.57 11.02
CA THR A 205 -2.01 -3.42 12.07
C THR A 205 -0.64 -3.93 11.65
N ASP A 206 -0.53 -4.43 10.41
CA ASP A 206 0.70 -5.01 9.91
C ASP A 206 1.82 -3.96 9.71
N ILE A 207 1.48 -2.75 9.26
CA ILE A 207 2.49 -1.69 9.06
C ILE A 207 2.84 -0.91 10.33
N ARG A 208 2.13 -1.12 11.45
CA ARG A 208 2.33 -0.36 12.69
C ARG A 208 3.76 -0.47 13.22
N GLU A 209 4.28 -1.69 13.30
CA GLU A 209 5.60 -1.95 13.88
C GLU A 209 6.75 -1.32 13.06
N PRO A 210 6.81 -1.45 11.71
CA PRO A 210 7.78 -0.74 10.87
C PRO A 210 7.81 0.78 11.04
N LEU A 211 6.68 1.37 11.43
CA LEU A 211 6.53 2.81 11.61
C LEU A 211 6.67 3.26 13.07
N ARG A 212 6.78 2.34 14.03
CA ARG A 212 6.82 2.65 15.47
C ARG A 212 8.05 3.42 15.91
N ASP A 213 9.19 3.16 15.29
CA ASP A 213 10.41 3.91 15.54
C ASP A 213 10.39 5.34 14.98
N ILE A 214 9.45 5.63 14.05
CA ILE A 214 9.30 6.93 13.40
C ILE A 214 8.24 7.75 14.12
N GLU A 215 7.07 7.15 14.35
CA GLU A 215 5.96 7.75 15.08
C GLU A 215 5.48 6.76 16.17
N PRO A 216 5.89 7.00 17.44
CA PRO A 216 5.47 6.17 18.55
C PRO A 216 4.04 6.47 19.01
N ASP A 217 3.48 7.64 18.72
CA ASP A 217 2.11 8.00 19.10
C ASP A 217 1.10 7.28 18.19
N ASP A 218 0.26 6.44 18.80
CA ASP A 218 -0.74 5.67 18.08
C ASP A 218 -1.84 6.55 17.46
N ASP A 219 -2.21 7.67 18.09
CA ASP A 219 -3.24 8.56 17.56
C ASP A 219 -2.72 9.30 16.32
N VAL A 220 -1.48 9.81 16.37
CA VAL A 220 -0.83 10.44 15.20
C VAL A 220 -0.65 9.44 14.06
N PHE A 221 -0.28 8.19 14.37
CA PHE A 221 -0.20 7.12 13.38
C PHE A 221 -1.58 6.84 12.73
N GLN A 222 -2.66 6.78 13.51
CA GLN A 222 -4.01 6.56 12.98
C GLN A 222 -4.50 7.73 12.13
N GLU A 223 -4.19 8.97 12.51
CA GLU A 223 -4.46 10.17 11.70
C GLU A 223 -3.71 10.14 10.37
N ALA A 224 -2.42 9.78 10.39
CA ALA A 224 -1.61 9.64 9.18
C ALA A 224 -2.12 8.54 8.25
N CYS A 225 -2.53 7.38 8.80
CA CYS A 225 -3.18 6.31 8.04
C CYS A 225 -4.47 6.80 7.39
N SER A 226 -5.31 7.53 8.14
CA SER A 226 -6.59 8.04 7.67
C SER A 226 -6.42 9.07 6.55
N ARG A 227 -5.43 9.97 6.70
CA ARG A 227 -5.05 10.92 5.65
C ARG A 227 -4.54 10.20 4.41
N PHE A 228 -3.61 9.25 4.57
CA PHE A 228 -3.08 8.46 3.45
C PHE A 228 -4.20 7.74 2.68
N GLU A 229 -5.10 7.05 3.36
CA GLU A 229 -6.20 6.31 2.71
C GLU A 229 -7.17 7.22 1.94
N LEU A 230 -7.48 8.41 2.48
CA LEU A 230 -8.31 9.39 1.76
C LEU A 230 -7.59 9.91 0.51
N LEU A 231 -6.30 10.24 0.62
CA LEU A 231 -5.50 10.66 -0.53
C LEU A 231 -5.37 9.55 -1.58
N ALA A 232 -5.07 8.32 -1.15
CA ALA A 232 -5.02 7.14 -2.00
C ALA A 232 -6.36 6.90 -2.71
N SER A 233 -7.49 7.09 -2.01
CA SER A 233 -8.83 7.02 -2.58
C SER A 233 -9.05 8.08 -3.67
N MET A 234 -8.64 9.32 -3.43
CA MET A 234 -8.74 10.39 -4.44
C MET A 234 -7.92 10.07 -5.68
N LEU A 235 -6.69 9.59 -5.49
CA LEU A 235 -5.79 9.19 -6.57
C LEU A 235 -6.33 8.00 -7.38
N ALA A 236 -6.91 7.00 -6.70
CA ALA A 236 -7.53 5.85 -7.34
C ALA A 236 -8.75 6.26 -8.20
N ILE A 237 -9.60 7.16 -7.68
CA ILE A 237 -10.75 7.69 -8.43
C ILE A 237 -10.31 8.47 -9.66
N ASP A 238 -9.29 9.32 -9.53
CA ASP A 238 -8.79 10.13 -10.63
C ASP A 238 -8.08 9.28 -11.71
N ALA A 239 -7.19 8.37 -11.31
CA ALA A 239 -6.50 7.45 -12.21
C ALA A 239 -7.47 6.49 -12.91
N GLY A 240 -8.52 6.05 -12.20
CA GLY A 240 -9.55 5.17 -12.73
C GLY A 240 -10.55 5.85 -13.66
N ALA A 241 -10.54 7.18 -13.81
CA ALA A 241 -11.56 7.93 -14.57
C ALA A 241 -11.65 7.57 -16.06
N GLY A 242 -10.63 6.90 -16.62
CA GLY A 242 -10.63 6.33 -17.99
C GLY A 242 -10.75 4.80 -18.05
N ALA A 243 -10.66 4.11 -16.91
CA ALA A 243 -10.70 2.65 -16.85
C ALA A 243 -12.16 2.11 -16.93
N PRO A 244 -12.35 0.84 -17.34
CA PRO A 244 -13.64 0.16 -17.27
C PRO A 244 -14.27 0.28 -15.88
N LEU A 245 -15.62 0.26 -15.82
CA LEU A 245 -16.43 0.57 -14.64
C LEU A 245 -16.15 -0.28 -13.38
N GLY A 246 -15.31 -1.31 -13.45
CA GLY A 246 -14.89 -2.15 -12.33
C GLY A 246 -13.53 -1.80 -11.69
N CYS A 247 -12.83 -0.75 -12.13
CA CYS A 247 -11.50 -0.38 -11.60
C CYS A 247 -11.49 0.94 -10.82
N ARG A 248 -12.66 1.43 -10.40
CA ARG A 248 -12.84 2.75 -9.74
C ARG A 248 -13.27 2.61 -8.29
N TYR A 249 -12.52 1.86 -7.51
CA TYR A 249 -12.81 1.69 -6.09
C TYR A 249 -11.90 2.59 -5.25
N PRO A 250 -12.47 3.50 -4.44
CA PRO A 250 -11.66 4.22 -3.48
C PRO A 250 -11.09 3.25 -2.45
N TRP A 251 -9.91 3.58 -1.91
CA TRP A 251 -9.27 2.86 -0.82
C TRP A 251 -9.97 3.23 0.50
N LEU A 252 -11.25 2.91 0.62
CA LEU A 252 -11.97 3.16 1.86
C LEU A 252 -11.33 2.37 2.99
N GLY A 253 -11.19 3.02 4.13
CA GLY A 253 -10.64 2.41 5.32
C GLY A 253 -11.31 2.94 6.59
N GLU A 254 -10.66 2.70 7.73
CA GLU A 254 -11.25 2.96 9.04
C GLU A 254 -11.64 4.43 9.27
N TYR A 255 -11.01 5.38 8.57
CA TYR A 255 -11.37 6.81 8.65
C TYR A 255 -12.85 7.06 8.33
N VAL A 256 -13.48 6.18 7.55
CA VAL A 256 -14.88 6.31 7.18
C VAL A 256 -15.82 6.08 8.37
N GLN A 257 -15.37 5.35 9.39
CA GLN A 257 -16.13 5.09 10.61
C GLN A 257 -16.28 6.33 11.49
N ASP A 258 -15.30 7.24 11.46
CA ASP A 258 -15.39 8.51 12.18
C ASP A 258 -16.36 9.44 11.45
N ARG A 259 -17.62 9.49 11.90
CA ARG A 259 -18.66 10.37 11.32
C ARG A 259 -18.23 11.83 11.19
N SER A 260 -17.22 12.28 11.94
CA SER A 260 -16.68 13.63 11.86
C SER A 260 -15.91 13.90 10.57
N TRP A 261 -15.42 12.89 9.84
CA TRP A 261 -14.51 13.05 8.71
C TRP A 261 -15.08 13.87 7.55
N GLN A 262 -16.41 13.86 7.38
CA GLN A 262 -17.13 14.64 6.36
C GLN A 262 -17.69 15.97 6.88
N THR A 263 -17.51 16.30 8.16
CA THR A 263 -17.98 17.56 8.71
C THR A 263 -17.16 18.73 8.16
N GLN A 264 -17.65 19.96 8.36
CA GLN A 264 -16.98 21.19 7.95
C GLN A 264 -15.54 21.37 8.49
N HIS A 265 -15.16 20.63 9.54
CA HIS A 265 -13.81 20.63 10.13
C HIS A 265 -13.13 19.25 10.05
N GLY A 266 -13.81 18.28 9.41
CA GLY A 266 -13.34 16.93 9.25
C GLY A 266 -12.19 16.81 8.25
N LEU A 267 -11.61 15.61 8.18
CA LEU A 267 -10.49 15.30 7.30
C LEU A 267 -10.72 15.72 5.84
N ALA A 268 -11.91 15.48 5.27
CA ALA A 268 -12.21 15.87 3.90
C ALA A 268 -12.24 17.39 3.70
N ALA A 269 -12.76 18.14 4.68
CA ALA A 269 -12.79 19.60 4.61
C ALA A 269 -11.39 20.20 4.73
N ARG A 270 -10.54 19.64 5.60
CA ARG A 270 -9.13 20.03 5.73
C ARG A 270 -8.38 19.82 4.42
N ILE A 271 -8.44 18.62 3.83
CA ILE A 271 -7.83 18.35 2.52
C ILE A 271 -8.41 19.29 1.45
N GLY A 272 -9.72 19.54 1.47
CA GLY A 272 -10.36 20.47 0.53
C GLY A 272 -9.81 21.89 0.57
N GLN A 273 -9.36 22.37 1.73
CA GLN A 273 -8.74 23.70 1.91
C GLN A 273 -7.29 23.74 1.42
N GLU A 274 -6.61 22.60 1.43
CA GLU A 274 -5.21 22.49 0.99
C GLU A 274 -5.07 22.42 -0.54
N ILE A 275 -6.15 22.03 -1.26
CA ILE A 275 -6.17 21.96 -2.72
C ILE A 275 -5.95 23.36 -3.31
N THR A 276 -4.71 23.59 -3.71
CA THR A 276 -4.25 24.80 -4.40
C THR A 276 -3.31 24.38 -5.53
N GLU A 277 -2.92 25.31 -6.39
CA GLU A 277 -1.93 25.04 -7.46
C GLU A 277 -0.57 24.62 -6.88
N ASN A 278 -0.24 25.06 -5.67
CA ASN A 278 1.01 24.75 -4.98
C ASN A 278 0.91 23.54 -4.05
N TRP A 279 -0.22 22.82 -4.05
CA TRP A 279 -0.38 21.64 -3.20
C TRP A 279 0.63 20.56 -3.62
N PRO A 280 1.45 20.01 -2.71
CA PRO A 280 2.42 18.94 -2.98
C PRO A 280 1.96 17.84 -3.93
N LEU A 281 0.75 17.31 -3.76
CA LEU A 281 0.23 16.29 -4.68
C LEU A 281 0.11 16.80 -6.12
N ILE A 282 -0.36 18.03 -6.33
CA ILE A 282 -0.49 18.66 -7.65
C ILE A 282 0.89 18.87 -8.27
N GLN A 283 1.85 19.36 -7.49
CA GLN A 283 3.23 19.56 -7.93
C GLN A 283 3.93 18.23 -8.26
N GLY A 284 3.60 17.17 -7.54
CA GLY A 284 4.03 15.79 -7.82
C GLY A 284 3.37 15.15 -9.04
N GLY A 285 2.54 15.89 -9.80
CA GLY A 285 1.88 15.42 -11.02
C GLY A 285 0.54 14.74 -10.80
N ALA A 286 0.04 14.69 -9.55
CA ALA A 286 -1.28 14.14 -9.28
C ALA A 286 -2.39 14.94 -9.94
N PHE A 287 -3.49 14.25 -10.25
CA PHE A 287 -4.67 14.86 -10.87
C PHE A 287 -4.34 15.55 -12.20
N GLY A 288 -3.27 15.11 -12.88
CA GLY A 288 -2.71 15.75 -14.07
C GLY A 288 -2.28 17.21 -13.86
N GLY A 289 -1.91 17.58 -12.64
CA GLY A 289 -1.58 18.95 -12.27
C GLY A 289 -2.77 19.90 -12.14
N LEU A 290 -4.01 19.39 -12.10
CA LEU A 290 -5.23 20.21 -12.13
C LEU A 290 -6.02 20.15 -10.81
N THR A 291 -6.15 21.30 -10.14
CA THR A 291 -6.95 21.44 -8.90
C THR A 291 -8.42 21.03 -9.08
N ARG A 292 -9.01 21.32 -10.24
CA ARG A 292 -10.39 20.89 -10.56
C ARG A 292 -10.55 19.36 -10.50
N ARG A 293 -9.55 18.60 -10.96
CA ARG A 293 -9.58 17.13 -10.90
C ARG A 293 -9.45 16.63 -9.46
N ALA A 294 -8.58 17.25 -8.65
CA ALA A 294 -8.49 16.96 -7.23
C ALA A 294 -9.83 17.20 -6.49
N HIS A 295 -10.47 18.35 -6.70
CA HIS A 295 -11.79 18.62 -6.12
C HIS A 295 -12.85 17.62 -6.58
N ALA A 296 -12.86 17.23 -7.86
CA ALA A 296 -13.79 16.24 -8.39
C ALA A 296 -13.58 14.85 -7.79
N ALA A 297 -12.31 14.44 -7.59
CA ALA A 297 -11.95 13.19 -6.93
C ALA A 297 -12.41 13.20 -5.46
N LEU A 298 -12.10 14.26 -4.70
CA LEU A 298 -12.54 14.42 -3.31
C LEU A 298 -14.08 14.36 -3.20
N ALA A 299 -14.80 15.11 -4.03
CA ALA A 299 -16.26 15.09 -4.05
C ALA A 299 -16.84 13.71 -4.39
N THR A 300 -16.14 12.91 -5.19
CA THR A 300 -16.55 11.55 -5.54
C THR A 300 -16.33 10.59 -4.39
N VAL A 301 -15.17 10.62 -3.73
CA VAL A 301 -14.90 9.81 -2.53
C VAL A 301 -15.91 10.13 -1.42
N SER A 302 -16.21 11.41 -1.17
CA SER A 302 -17.19 11.83 -0.15
C SER A 302 -18.62 11.35 -0.47
N ARG A 303 -18.98 11.17 -1.75
CA ARG A 303 -20.28 10.60 -2.15
C ARG A 303 -20.32 9.09 -2.00
N TRP A 304 -19.19 8.39 -2.17
CA TRP A 304 -19.15 6.93 -2.17
C TRP A 304 -19.61 6.34 -0.82
N ASN A 305 -19.23 6.97 0.29
CA ASN A 305 -19.72 6.61 1.62
C ASN A 305 -21.25 6.68 1.70
N ARG A 306 -21.85 7.78 1.20
CA ARG A 306 -23.29 8.02 1.23
C ARG A 306 -24.12 7.02 0.41
N TYR A 307 -23.55 6.23 -0.49
CA TYR A 307 -24.31 5.22 -1.24
C TYR A 307 -24.25 3.83 -0.61
N ASN A 308 -23.14 3.49 0.05
CA ASN A 308 -23.00 2.21 0.72
C ASN A 308 -23.69 2.18 2.10
N SER A 309 -23.89 3.34 2.75
CA SER A 309 -24.69 3.44 3.97
C SER A 309 -26.20 3.16 3.78
N PHE A 310 -26.71 3.09 2.54
CA PHE A 310 -28.15 2.86 2.24
C PHE A 310 -28.45 1.48 1.65
N LYS A 311 -27.43 0.67 1.34
CA LYS A 311 -27.60 -0.70 0.82
C LYS A 311 -27.42 -1.79 1.87
N GLN A 312 -27.36 -1.40 3.14
CA GLN A 312 -27.27 -2.26 4.31
C GLN A 312 -28.28 -1.76 5.35
#